data_AF-A0A943B2D7-F1
#
_entry.id   AF-A0A943B2D7-F1
#
_cell.length_a   1.000
_cell.length_b   1.000
_cell.length_c   1.000
_cell.angle_alpha   90.00
_cell.angle_beta   90.00
_cell.angle_gamma   90.00
#
_symmetry.space_group_name_H-M   'P 1'
#
loop_
_entity.id
_entity.type
_entity.pdbx_description
1 polymer ?
#
loop_
_entity_poly.entity_id
_entity_poly.type
_entity_poly.pdbx_seq_one_letter_code
_entity_poly.pdbx_strand_id
1 'polypeptide(L)'
;MKLPHTSVSNPTHFWRATDNGLESIASLHNDNVLVLDEIGQVNAQILSECAYMLANGQGKSRANREGGIRRAHAWRLLFLSSGELGFADKLAENGLKSRGGQEVRFVGLPVETSMIPDLHGLPNAATLVNRLKDLVRIHYGHAGRAFLEVLTSPEWQQRIHDGTDIALEDAVKTIVPDGARGQVLRVARRFALCGLAGWYAVEMGRLPPDFNAWGCMETCFKDWLTVRGGTNSSEDAAILVAVRLFIEQHGASRFQDLDKSTDTCPNRVGFRRTHNSITEYLILPESFRVEVVKGYSEARAVRVLRKAGWLRTPDRNRLKAQERFPGLGRVRVYIVCLPDDTDEKPAPTLPD
;
A
#
# COMPACT_ATOMS: atom_id res chain seq x y z
N MET A 1 -30.91 -6.90 39.50
CA MET A 1 -31.11 -7.55 38.19
C MET A 1 -29.76 -7.63 37.51
N LYS A 2 -29.09 -8.80 37.59
CA LYS A 2 -27.77 -9.00 36.96
C LYS A 2 -27.99 -9.03 35.45
N LEU A 3 -27.48 -8.03 34.73
CA LEU A 3 -27.41 -8.09 33.28
C LEU A 3 -26.59 -9.32 32.87
N PRO A 4 -27.02 -10.09 31.86
CA PRO A 4 -26.25 -11.24 31.40
C PRO A 4 -24.88 -10.75 30.95
N HIS A 5 -23.81 -11.34 31.47
CA HIS A 5 -22.48 -11.24 30.88
C HIS A 5 -22.56 -11.84 29.46
N THR A 6 -22.90 -11.02 28.47
CA THR A 6 -22.54 -11.31 27.09
C THR A 6 -21.02 -11.35 27.08
N SER A 7 -20.46 -12.53 26.84
CA SER A 7 -19.03 -12.70 26.62
C SER A 7 -18.66 -11.80 25.44
N VAL A 8 -18.16 -10.60 25.72
CA VAL A 8 -17.54 -9.77 24.69
C VAL A 8 -16.37 -10.60 24.20
N SER A 9 -16.48 -11.11 22.97
CA SER A 9 -15.41 -11.83 22.31
C SER A 9 -14.15 -10.98 22.37
N ASN A 10 -13.01 -11.60 22.65
CA ASN A 10 -11.72 -10.92 22.58
C ASN A 10 -11.64 -10.19 21.22
N PRO A 11 -11.49 -8.84 21.19
CA PRO A 11 -11.48 -8.10 19.93
C PRO A 11 -10.23 -8.36 19.09
N THR A 12 -9.23 -9.02 19.70
CA THR A 12 -7.97 -9.40 19.07
C THR A 12 -8.01 -10.87 18.67
N HIS A 13 -7.82 -11.13 17.38
CA HIS A 13 -7.66 -12.45 16.80
C HIS A 13 -6.28 -12.56 16.16
N PHE A 14 -5.77 -13.78 15.95
CA PHE A 14 -4.52 -13.98 15.21
C PHE A 14 -4.80 -14.19 13.73
N TRP A 15 -3.85 -13.82 12.88
CA TRP A 15 -3.88 -14.14 11.45
C TRP A 15 -3.80 -15.64 11.14
N ARG A 16 -3.46 -16.48 12.13
CA ARG A 16 -3.46 -17.94 12.04
C ARG A 16 -4.87 -18.53 11.93
N ALA A 17 -5.54 -18.24 10.82
CA ALA A 17 -6.89 -18.68 10.49
C ALA A 17 -7.00 -19.00 8.99
N THR A 18 -8.01 -19.80 8.64
CA THR A 18 -8.38 -20.01 7.23
C THR A 18 -9.19 -18.83 6.70
N ASP A 19 -9.29 -18.70 5.39
CA ASP A 19 -10.17 -17.74 4.72
C ASP A 19 -11.60 -17.77 5.28
N ASN A 20 -12.19 -18.97 5.40
CA ASN A 20 -13.55 -19.16 5.93
C ASN A 20 -13.67 -18.84 7.43
N GLY A 21 -12.59 -19.09 8.18
CA GLY A 21 -12.51 -18.67 9.58
C GLY A 21 -12.56 -17.15 9.69
N LEU A 22 -11.78 -16.45 8.86
CA LEU A 22 -11.76 -14.99 8.81
C LEU A 22 -13.07 -14.40 8.29
N GLU A 23 -13.79 -15.05 7.36
CA GLU A 23 -15.15 -14.62 6.96
C GLU A 23 -16.11 -14.60 8.16
N SER A 24 -16.06 -15.65 8.98
CA SER A 24 -16.91 -15.79 10.16
C SER A 24 -16.56 -14.74 11.21
N ILE A 25 -15.26 -14.54 11.47
CA ILE A 25 -14.76 -13.52 12.40
C ILE A 25 -15.15 -12.11 11.93
N ALA A 26 -14.96 -11.80 10.64
CA ALA A 26 -15.31 -10.51 10.06
C ALA A 26 -16.82 -10.20 10.19
N SER A 27 -17.66 -11.22 9.99
CA SER A 27 -19.11 -11.10 10.16
C SER A 27 -19.51 -10.75 11.60
N LEU A 28 -18.81 -11.33 12.59
CA LEU A 28 -19.03 -11.02 14.01
C LEU A 28 -18.56 -9.61 14.40
N HIS A 29 -17.67 -9.01 13.61
CA HIS A 29 -17.15 -7.65 13.80
C HIS A 29 -17.77 -6.64 12.83
N ASN A 30 -18.91 -6.97 12.20
CA ASN A 30 -19.60 -6.03 11.33
C ASN A 30 -19.94 -4.74 12.09
N ASP A 31 -19.65 -3.59 11.48
CA ASP A 31 -19.78 -2.25 12.06
C ASP A 31 -18.90 -2.00 13.31
N ASN A 32 -17.89 -2.84 13.54
CA ASN A 32 -16.92 -2.71 14.61
C ASN A 32 -15.48 -2.80 14.08
N VAL A 33 -14.50 -2.54 14.94
CA VAL A 33 -13.08 -2.74 14.63
C VAL A 33 -12.73 -4.23 14.75
N LEU A 34 -11.99 -4.75 13.78
CA LEU A 34 -11.40 -6.09 13.84
C LEU A 34 -9.88 -5.97 14.03
N VAL A 35 -9.32 -6.55 15.09
CA VAL A 35 -7.87 -6.54 15.31
C VAL A 35 -7.30 -7.92 14.99
N LEU A 36 -6.33 -7.96 14.06
CA LEU A 36 -5.64 -9.17 13.61
C LEU A 36 -4.16 -9.09 13.94
N ASP A 37 -3.73 -9.86 14.94
CA ASP A 37 -2.35 -9.87 15.42
C ASP A 37 -1.48 -10.85 14.64
N GLU A 38 -0.21 -10.47 14.48
CA GLU A 38 0.88 -11.27 13.93
C GLU A 38 0.67 -11.77 12.49
N ILE A 39 0.82 -10.86 11.52
CA ILE A 39 0.76 -11.19 10.09
C ILE A 39 1.81 -12.21 9.65
N GLY A 40 2.90 -12.39 10.42
CA GLY A 40 3.94 -13.39 10.14
C GLY A 40 3.41 -14.83 10.17
N GLN A 41 2.33 -15.08 10.91
CA GLN A 41 1.73 -16.41 11.08
C GLN A 41 0.84 -16.88 9.91
N VAL A 42 0.56 -16.01 8.92
CA VAL A 42 -0.23 -16.37 7.73
C VAL A 42 0.65 -16.46 6.48
N ASN A 43 0.33 -17.41 5.60
CA ASN A 43 1.04 -17.50 4.33
C ASN A 43 0.63 -16.35 3.38
N ALA A 44 1.54 -15.97 2.49
CA ALA A 44 1.35 -14.85 1.58
C ALA A 44 0.09 -14.97 0.69
N GLN A 45 -0.26 -16.18 0.24
CA GLN A 45 -1.40 -16.39 -0.65
C GLN A 45 -2.74 -16.14 0.08
N ILE A 46 -2.90 -16.73 1.26
CA ILE A 46 -4.08 -16.55 2.12
C ILE A 46 -4.16 -15.08 2.55
N LEU A 47 -3.04 -14.45 2.92
CA LEU A 47 -3.02 -13.04 3.28
C LEU A 47 -3.53 -12.15 2.12
N SER A 48 -3.04 -12.40 0.90
CA SER A 48 -3.45 -11.68 -0.32
C SER A 48 -4.96 -11.77 -0.57
N GLU A 49 -5.53 -12.98 -0.44
CA GLU A 49 -6.96 -13.23 -0.60
C GLU A 49 -7.79 -12.60 0.53
N CYS A 50 -7.37 -12.79 1.78
CA CYS A 50 -8.08 -12.28 2.94
C CYS A 50 -8.08 -10.75 3.00
N ALA A 51 -6.97 -10.10 2.64
CA ALA A 51 -6.89 -8.64 2.55
C ALA A 51 -7.95 -8.06 1.60
N TYR A 52 -8.15 -8.68 0.44
CA TYR A 52 -9.20 -8.26 -0.49
C TYR A 52 -10.60 -8.53 0.06
N MET A 53 -10.83 -9.73 0.58
CA MET A 53 -12.10 -10.15 1.13
C MET A 53 -12.56 -9.23 2.27
N LEU A 54 -11.68 -9.01 3.27
CA LEU A 54 -11.94 -8.14 4.41
C LEU A 54 -12.25 -6.71 3.96
N ALA A 55 -11.45 -6.15 3.05
CA ALA A 55 -11.61 -4.79 2.57
C ALA A 55 -12.80 -4.59 1.61
N ASN A 56 -13.28 -5.64 0.95
CA ASN A 56 -14.45 -5.60 0.08
C ASN A 56 -15.77 -5.81 0.84
N GLY A 57 -15.72 -6.34 2.07
CA GLY A 57 -16.90 -6.46 2.91
C GLY A 57 -17.78 -7.67 2.61
N GLN A 58 -17.28 -8.69 1.91
CA GLN A 58 -18.08 -9.86 1.52
C GLN A 58 -17.27 -11.15 1.52
N GLY A 59 -17.89 -12.22 1.99
CA GLY A 59 -17.37 -13.59 1.91
C GLY A 59 -17.59 -14.22 0.53
N LYS A 60 -17.00 -15.41 0.34
CA LYS A 60 -17.11 -16.17 -0.92
C LYS A 60 -18.55 -16.60 -1.16
N SER A 61 -19.02 -16.40 -2.39
CA SER A 61 -20.31 -16.93 -2.85
C SER A 61 -20.24 -18.45 -2.96
N ARG A 62 -21.28 -19.15 -2.50
CA ARG A 62 -21.35 -20.62 -2.50
C ARG A 62 -22.70 -21.07 -3.03
N ALA A 63 -22.75 -22.24 -3.68
CA ALA A 63 -24.02 -22.87 -4.02
C ALA A 63 -24.68 -23.43 -2.75
N ASN A 64 -26.01 -23.41 -2.72
CA ASN A 64 -26.81 -24.15 -1.76
C ASN A 64 -26.98 -25.61 -2.23
N ARG A 65 -27.57 -26.47 -1.39
CA ARG A 65 -27.79 -27.90 -1.73
C ARG A 65 -28.73 -28.11 -2.93
N GLU A 66 -29.50 -27.09 -3.31
CA GLU A 66 -30.49 -27.11 -4.39
C GLU A 66 -29.94 -26.48 -5.69
N GLY A 67 -28.65 -26.16 -5.75
CA GLY A 67 -28.01 -25.54 -6.93
C GLY A 67 -28.22 -24.04 -7.08
N GLY A 68 -28.96 -23.39 -6.18
CA GLY A 68 -29.10 -21.93 -6.08
C GLY A 68 -27.93 -21.26 -5.37
N ILE A 69 -27.86 -19.92 -5.39
CA ILE A 69 -26.80 -19.16 -4.72
C ILE A 69 -27.15 -19.00 -3.23
N ARG A 70 -26.27 -19.46 -2.33
CA ARG A 70 -26.35 -19.17 -0.90
C ARG A 70 -25.93 -17.72 -0.66
N ARG A 71 -26.70 -16.98 0.16
CA ARG A 71 -26.35 -15.61 0.56
C ARG A 71 -24.99 -15.60 1.24
N ALA A 72 -24.04 -14.87 0.65
CA ALA A 72 -22.73 -14.66 1.24
C ALA A 72 -22.84 -13.79 2.49
N HIS A 73 -21.94 -14.01 3.44
CA HIS A 73 -21.76 -13.09 4.55
C HIS A 73 -21.30 -11.73 4.02
N ALA A 74 -21.78 -10.65 4.64
CA ALA A 74 -21.39 -9.29 4.32
C ALA A 74 -21.08 -8.53 5.60
N TRP A 75 -20.13 -7.61 5.52
CA TRP A 75 -19.70 -6.78 6.63
C TRP A 75 -19.18 -5.41 6.16
N ARG A 76 -19.16 -4.45 7.07
CA ARG A 76 -18.50 -3.16 6.96
C ARG A 76 -17.57 -3.02 8.16
N LEU A 77 -16.26 -3.06 7.92
CA LEU A 77 -15.28 -3.02 9.00
C LEU A 77 -14.09 -2.12 8.67
N LEU A 78 -13.48 -1.60 9.72
CA LEU A 78 -12.10 -1.18 9.73
C LEU A 78 -11.33 -2.28 10.47
N PHE A 79 -10.22 -2.74 9.91
CA PHE A 79 -9.37 -3.70 10.59
C PHE A 79 -7.98 -3.12 10.84
N LEU A 80 -7.39 -3.55 11.95
CA LEU A 80 -6.00 -3.28 12.29
C LEU A 80 -5.22 -4.58 12.20
N SER A 81 -3.99 -4.49 11.74
CA SER A 81 -3.06 -5.60 11.71
C SER A 81 -1.74 -5.19 12.33
N SER A 82 -1.07 -6.14 12.98
CA SER A 82 0.31 -5.99 13.45
C SER A 82 1.23 -6.98 12.74
N GLY A 83 2.53 -6.70 12.74
CA GLY A 83 3.56 -7.58 12.21
C GLY A 83 4.89 -6.86 12.02
N GLU A 84 5.98 -7.62 12.03
CA GLU A 84 7.33 -7.09 11.76
C GLU A 84 7.53 -6.75 10.28
N LEU A 85 6.91 -7.53 9.40
CA LEU A 85 6.97 -7.34 7.95
C LEU A 85 5.72 -6.64 7.45
N GLY A 86 5.91 -5.68 6.54
CA GLY A 86 4.82 -5.03 5.83
C GLY A 86 4.07 -6.02 4.93
N PHE A 87 2.84 -5.65 4.54
CA PHE A 87 2.03 -6.46 3.63
C PHE A 87 2.77 -6.80 2.32
N ALA A 88 3.45 -5.81 1.72
CA ALA A 88 4.21 -6.02 0.48
C ALA A 88 5.40 -6.97 0.68
N ASP A 89 6.14 -6.81 1.79
CA ASP A 89 7.29 -7.65 2.12
C ASP A 89 6.85 -9.10 2.36
N LYS A 90 5.73 -9.28 3.08
CA LYS A 90 5.15 -10.61 3.34
C LYS A 90 4.73 -11.31 2.05
N LEU A 91 4.21 -10.58 1.07
CA LEU A 91 3.91 -11.15 -0.25
C LEU A 91 5.17 -11.53 -1.02
N ALA A 92 6.22 -10.70 -0.92
CA ALA A 92 7.48 -10.92 -1.63
C ALA A 92 8.22 -12.19 -1.18
N GLU A 93 8.07 -12.63 0.08
CA GLU A 93 8.65 -13.90 0.59
C GLU A 93 8.31 -15.12 -0.29
N ASN A 94 7.12 -15.12 -0.90
CA ASN A 94 6.63 -16.20 -1.77
C ASN A 94 6.67 -15.83 -3.26
N GLY A 95 7.38 -14.76 -3.63
CA GLY A 95 7.44 -14.26 -5.01
C GLY A 95 6.12 -13.64 -5.49
N LEU A 96 5.18 -13.36 -4.60
CA LEU A 96 3.93 -12.68 -4.94
C LEU A 96 4.17 -11.17 -4.98
N LYS A 97 3.66 -10.51 -6.03
CA LYS A 97 3.68 -9.05 -6.11
C LYS A 97 2.42 -8.47 -5.50
N SER A 98 2.59 -7.57 -4.55
CA SER A 98 1.53 -6.68 -4.09
C SER A 98 1.05 -5.82 -5.25
N ARG A 99 -0.28 -5.72 -5.42
CA ARG A 99 -0.90 -4.83 -6.40
C ARG A 99 -1.27 -3.53 -5.71
N GLY A 100 -1.13 -2.38 -6.40
CA GLY A 100 -1.50 -1.09 -5.80
C GLY A 100 -2.95 -0.99 -5.31
N GLY A 101 -3.86 -1.81 -5.86
CA GLY A 101 -5.23 -1.94 -5.35
C GLY A 101 -5.34 -2.60 -3.96
N GLN A 102 -4.39 -3.46 -3.59
CA GLN A 102 -4.29 -4.08 -2.25
C GLN A 102 -3.65 -3.11 -1.26
N GLU A 103 -2.58 -2.41 -1.65
CA GLU A 103 -1.87 -1.48 -0.76
C GLU A 103 -2.73 -0.29 -0.30
N VAL A 104 -3.67 0.15 -1.13
CA VAL A 104 -4.65 1.16 -0.70
C VAL A 104 -5.77 0.61 0.18
N ARG A 105 -5.87 -0.71 0.31
CA ARG A 105 -6.85 -1.42 1.15
C ARG A 105 -6.23 -1.91 2.46
N PHE A 106 -4.95 -2.24 2.42
CA PHE A 106 -4.12 -2.65 3.54
C PHE A 106 -2.98 -1.66 3.67
N VAL A 107 -3.25 -0.58 4.39
CA VAL A 107 -2.34 0.57 4.55
C VAL A 107 -1.33 0.22 5.64
N GLY A 108 -0.06 0.06 5.27
CA GLY A 108 1.03 -0.13 6.23
C GLY A 108 1.41 1.20 6.88
N LEU A 109 1.44 1.23 8.21
CA LEU A 109 1.94 2.36 8.99
C LEU A 109 3.23 1.93 9.68
N PRO A 110 4.35 2.65 9.49
CA PRO A 110 5.53 2.41 10.31
C PRO A 110 5.19 2.79 11.76
N VAL A 111 5.57 1.93 12.71
CA VAL A 111 5.40 2.21 14.13
C VAL A 111 6.74 1.99 14.81
N GLU A 112 7.24 3.04 15.44
CA GLU A 112 8.50 3.01 16.19
C GLU A 112 8.27 3.38 17.65
N THR A 113 9.16 2.91 18.52
CA THR A 113 9.10 3.25 19.96
C THR A 113 9.26 4.76 20.20
N SER A 114 10.00 5.44 19.33
CA SER A 114 10.18 6.90 19.30
C SER A 114 8.88 7.69 19.10
N MET A 115 7.82 7.04 18.59
CA MET A 115 6.52 7.68 18.31
C MET A 115 5.63 7.79 19.56
N ILE A 116 6.07 7.29 20.72
CA ILE A 116 5.35 7.47 21.98
C ILE A 116 5.66 8.89 22.51
N PRO A 117 4.67 9.81 22.51
CA PRO A 117 4.94 11.23 22.79
C PRO A 117 5.14 11.51 24.28
N ASP A 118 4.57 10.68 25.16
CA ASP A 118 4.64 10.83 26.62
C ASP A 118 4.66 9.45 27.28
N LEU A 119 5.52 9.30 28.30
CA LEU A 119 5.63 8.10 29.11
C LEU A 119 4.73 8.13 30.35
N HIS A 120 4.05 9.25 30.61
CA HIS A 120 3.15 9.47 31.74
C HIS A 120 3.82 9.15 33.09
N GLY A 121 5.08 9.58 33.25
CA GLY A 121 5.88 9.35 34.44
C GLY A 121 6.45 7.93 34.58
N LEU A 122 6.29 7.06 33.58
CA LEU A 122 6.90 5.73 33.56
C LEU A 122 8.36 5.79 33.04
N PRO A 123 9.23 4.86 33.47
CA PRO A 123 10.66 4.95 33.22
C PRO A 123 11.07 4.72 31.77
N ASN A 124 10.25 4.02 30.98
CA ASN A 124 10.51 3.75 29.57
C ASN A 124 9.24 3.29 28.84
N ALA A 125 9.30 3.31 27.52
CA ALA A 125 8.23 2.87 26.62
C ALA A 125 7.76 1.43 26.87
N ALA A 126 8.68 0.49 27.13
CA ALA A 126 8.31 -0.90 27.39
C ALA A 126 7.43 -1.02 28.63
N THR A 127 7.74 -0.25 29.68
CA THR A 127 6.95 -0.20 30.91
C THR A 127 5.57 0.39 30.66
N LEU A 128 5.47 1.45 29.84
CA LEU A 128 4.18 2.02 29.42
C LEU A 128 3.33 0.99 28.65
N VAL A 129 3.90 0.34 27.64
CA VAL A 129 3.18 -0.64 26.81
C VAL A 129 2.70 -1.81 27.66
N ASN A 130 3.52 -2.33 28.57
CA ASN A 130 3.12 -3.41 29.48
C ASN A 130 2.00 -2.96 30.43
N ARG A 131 2.11 -1.73 30.97
CA ARG A 131 1.05 -1.16 31.82
C ARG A 131 -0.27 -1.01 31.07
N LEU A 132 -0.24 -0.54 29.82
CA LEU A 132 -1.42 -0.44 28.96
C LEU A 132 -2.04 -1.82 28.70
N LYS A 133 -1.23 -2.84 28.41
CA LYS A 133 -1.71 -4.23 28.24
C LYS A 133 -2.44 -4.73 29.48
N ASP A 134 -1.90 -4.48 30.68
CA ASP A 134 -2.55 -4.89 31.93
C ASP A 134 -3.87 -4.15 32.16
N LEU A 135 -3.90 -2.84 31.93
CA LEU A 135 -5.10 -2.02 32.12
C LEU A 135 -6.21 -2.40 31.14
N VAL A 136 -5.89 -2.60 29.85
CA VAL A 136 -6.89 -2.96 28.83
C VAL A 136 -7.48 -4.34 29.09
N ARG A 137 -6.77 -5.26 29.77
CA ARG A 137 -7.34 -6.56 30.16
C ARG A 137 -8.47 -6.46 31.19
N ILE A 138 -8.49 -5.41 32.00
CA ILE A 138 -9.49 -5.22 33.06
C ILE A 138 -10.46 -4.06 32.78
N HIS A 139 -10.07 -3.12 31.91
CA HIS A 139 -10.86 -1.96 31.50
C HIS A 139 -11.02 -1.95 29.98
N TYR A 140 -12.07 -2.61 29.49
CA TYR A 140 -12.37 -2.66 28.05
C TYR A 140 -13.87 -2.55 27.77
N GLY A 141 -14.22 -2.19 26.54
CA GLY A 141 -15.61 -2.10 26.08
C GLY A 141 -16.39 -0.88 26.59
N HIS A 142 -15.73 0.05 27.28
CA HIS A 142 -16.37 1.26 27.83
C HIS A 142 -16.54 2.36 26.78
N ALA A 143 -15.43 2.84 26.19
CA ALA A 143 -15.41 4.02 25.32
C ALA A 143 -16.31 3.88 24.10
N GLY A 144 -16.27 2.72 23.42
CA GLY A 144 -17.10 2.48 22.23
C GLY A 144 -18.60 2.50 22.53
N ARG A 145 -19.04 1.95 23.68
CA ARG A 145 -20.46 2.00 24.08
C ARG A 145 -20.91 3.42 24.38
N ALA A 146 -20.12 4.14 25.17
CA ALA A 146 -20.40 5.53 25.51
C ALA A 146 -20.43 6.45 24.26
N PHE A 147 -19.58 6.16 23.26
CA PHE A 147 -19.60 6.85 21.98
C PHE A 147 -20.89 6.54 21.20
N LEU A 148 -21.28 5.26 21.09
CA LEU A 148 -22.49 4.86 20.37
C LEU A 148 -23.78 5.40 20.99
N GLU A 149 -23.86 5.47 22.32
CA GLU A 149 -24.99 6.08 23.04
C GLU A 149 -25.25 7.51 22.58
N VAL A 150 -24.19 8.30 22.37
CA VAL A 150 -24.31 9.68 21.88
C VAL A 150 -24.52 9.71 20.36
N LEU A 151 -23.74 8.93 19.60
CA LEU A 151 -23.79 8.88 18.13
C LEU A 151 -25.19 8.53 17.59
N THR A 152 -25.95 7.75 18.37
CA THR A 152 -27.30 7.30 17.99
C THR A 152 -28.42 8.19 18.51
N SER A 153 -28.11 9.30 19.19
CA SER A 153 -29.13 10.28 19.56
C SER A 153 -29.69 11.00 18.32
N PRO A 154 -30.96 11.43 18.32
CA PRO A 154 -31.55 12.11 17.15
C PRO A 154 -30.75 13.34 16.70
N GLU A 155 -30.24 14.11 17.65
CA GLU A 155 -29.44 15.31 17.39
C GLU A 155 -28.14 14.97 16.63
N TRP A 156 -27.40 13.98 17.10
CA TRP A 156 -26.14 13.58 16.48
C TRP A 156 -26.35 12.84 15.17
N GLN A 157 -27.40 12.02 15.04
CA GLN A 157 -27.74 11.37 13.78
C GLN A 157 -28.03 12.40 12.69
N GLN A 158 -28.82 13.44 13.00
CA GLN A 158 -29.10 14.53 12.07
C GLN A 158 -27.82 15.26 11.66
N ARG A 159 -26.98 15.63 12.64
CA ARG A 159 -25.71 16.31 12.38
C ARG A 159 -24.76 15.48 11.50
N ILE A 160 -24.67 14.18 11.77
CA ILE A 160 -23.84 13.26 10.98
C ILE A 160 -24.36 13.17 9.54
N HIS A 161 -25.68 13.01 9.39
CA HIS A 161 -26.32 12.95 8.08
C HIS A 161 -26.07 14.22 7.26
N ASP A 162 -26.16 15.40 7.88
CA ASP A 162 -26.09 16.68 7.18
C ASP A 162 -24.65 17.15 6.92
N GLY A 163 -23.71 16.81 7.80
CA GLY A 163 -22.37 17.42 7.82
C GLY A 163 -21.20 16.49 7.48
N THR A 164 -21.36 15.17 7.59
CA THR A 164 -20.20 14.26 7.53
C THR A 164 -19.53 14.23 6.17
N ASP A 165 -20.29 14.22 5.07
CA ASP A 165 -19.70 14.19 3.73
C ASP A 165 -18.91 15.47 3.43
N ILE A 166 -19.43 16.63 3.83
CA ILE A 166 -18.76 17.93 3.68
C ILE A 166 -17.48 17.96 4.52
N ALA A 167 -17.58 17.62 5.81
CA ALA A 167 -16.43 17.59 6.71
C ALA A 167 -15.34 16.62 6.24
N LEU A 168 -15.74 15.47 5.68
CA LEU A 168 -14.83 14.48 5.13
C LEU A 168 -14.13 14.98 3.87
N GLU A 169 -14.86 15.65 2.97
CA GLU A 169 -14.28 16.25 1.77
C GLU A 169 -13.27 17.35 2.12
N ASP A 170 -13.59 18.20 3.08
CA ASP A 170 -12.70 19.28 3.52
C ASP A 170 -11.45 18.71 4.20
N ALA A 171 -11.59 17.71 5.08
CA ALA A 171 -10.45 17.03 5.68
C ALA A 171 -9.54 16.38 4.61
N VAL A 172 -10.11 15.76 3.58
CA VAL A 172 -9.32 15.19 2.47
C VAL A 172 -8.60 16.29 1.69
N LYS A 173 -9.23 17.43 1.40
CA LYS A 173 -8.59 18.57 0.73
C LYS A 173 -7.42 19.12 1.54
N THR A 174 -7.54 19.17 2.86
CA THR A 174 -6.50 19.69 3.76
C THR A 174 -5.25 18.81 3.79
N ILE A 175 -5.40 17.49 3.85
CA ILE A 175 -4.26 16.58 4.06
C ILE A 175 -3.59 16.13 2.76
N VAL A 176 -4.29 16.19 1.64
CA VAL A 176 -3.80 15.66 0.36
C VAL A 176 -2.98 16.71 -0.38
N PRO A 177 -1.70 16.44 -0.71
CA PRO A 177 -0.89 17.38 -1.48
C PRO A 177 -1.42 17.59 -2.90
N ASP A 178 -1.17 18.78 -3.45
CA ASP A 178 -1.55 19.14 -4.81
C ASP A 178 -1.03 18.14 -5.85
N GLY A 179 -1.91 17.73 -6.77
CA GLY A 179 -1.59 16.80 -7.84
C GLY A 179 -1.67 15.31 -7.47
N ALA A 180 -1.97 14.96 -6.22
CA ALA A 180 -2.28 13.59 -5.84
C ALA A 180 -3.57 13.09 -6.53
N ARG A 181 -3.57 11.86 -7.04
CA ARG A 181 -4.72 11.28 -7.77
C ARG A 181 -4.98 9.83 -7.38
N GLY A 182 -6.23 9.41 -7.54
CA GLY A 182 -6.65 8.01 -7.45
C GLY A 182 -6.42 7.37 -6.09
N GLN A 183 -5.36 6.56 -5.97
CA GLN A 183 -5.04 5.74 -4.80
C GLN A 183 -4.82 6.55 -3.52
N VAL A 184 -4.14 7.70 -3.61
CA VAL A 184 -3.86 8.57 -2.46
C VAL A 184 -5.15 9.14 -1.86
N LEU A 185 -6.05 9.62 -2.71
CA LEU A 185 -7.36 10.14 -2.28
C LEU A 185 -8.18 9.08 -1.53
N ARG A 186 -8.12 7.82 -1.99
CA ARG A 186 -8.85 6.72 -1.36
C ARG A 186 -8.33 6.41 0.05
N VAL A 187 -7.03 6.49 0.25
CA VAL A 187 -6.41 6.28 1.56
C VAL A 187 -6.65 7.47 2.47
N ALA A 188 -6.47 8.70 1.95
CA ALA A 188 -6.77 9.94 2.65
C ALA A 188 -8.19 9.97 3.21
N ARG A 189 -9.20 9.55 2.43
CA ARG A 189 -10.59 9.49 2.88
C ARG A 189 -10.79 8.58 4.11
N ARG A 190 -10.01 7.51 4.27
CA ARG A 190 -10.10 6.64 5.46
C ARG A 190 -9.40 7.25 6.67
N PHE A 191 -8.25 7.87 6.48
CA PHE A 191 -7.59 8.63 7.56
C PHE A 191 -8.49 9.77 8.04
N ALA A 192 -9.02 10.57 7.10
CA ALA A 192 -9.95 11.65 7.39
C ALA A 192 -11.20 11.16 8.15
N LEU A 193 -11.75 10.00 7.79
CA LEU A 193 -12.86 9.39 8.54
C LEU A 193 -12.47 9.08 10.00
N CYS A 194 -11.27 8.55 10.25
CA CYS A 194 -10.79 8.28 11.60
C CYS A 194 -10.54 9.58 12.38
N GLY A 195 -9.96 10.60 11.75
CA GLY A 195 -9.75 11.92 12.34
C GLY A 195 -11.06 12.60 12.71
N LEU A 196 -12.05 12.56 11.82
CA LEU A 196 -13.38 13.10 12.05
C LEU A 196 -14.11 12.38 13.18
N ALA A 197 -14.03 11.04 13.24
CA ALA A 197 -14.60 10.26 14.33
C ALA A 197 -13.95 10.61 15.68
N GLY A 198 -12.63 10.81 15.71
CA GLY A 198 -11.92 11.27 16.89
C GLY A 198 -12.33 12.68 17.31
N TRP A 199 -12.50 13.59 16.36
CA TRP A 199 -12.98 14.96 16.63
C TRP A 199 -14.40 14.96 17.20
N TYR A 200 -15.32 14.19 16.62
CA TYR A 200 -16.66 13.99 17.19
C TYR A 200 -16.59 13.42 18.60
N ALA A 201 -15.72 12.45 18.87
CA ALA A 201 -15.57 11.88 20.21
C ALA A 201 -15.08 12.92 21.24
N VAL A 202 -14.22 13.87 20.85
CA VAL A 202 -13.83 15.00 21.70
C VAL A 202 -15.02 15.92 21.97
N GLU A 203 -15.76 16.32 20.94
CA GLU A 203 -16.94 17.19 21.06
C GLU A 203 -18.05 16.58 21.93
N MET A 204 -18.23 15.25 21.84
CA MET A 204 -19.15 14.47 22.67
C MET A 204 -18.66 14.26 24.11
N GLY A 205 -17.47 14.76 24.48
CA GLY A 205 -16.85 14.57 25.79
C GLY A 205 -16.41 13.13 26.08
N ARG A 206 -16.12 12.33 25.05
CA ARG A 206 -15.68 10.92 25.15
C ARG A 206 -14.17 10.75 25.08
N LEU A 207 -13.48 11.77 24.57
CA LEU A 207 -12.03 11.91 24.62
C LEU A 207 -11.66 13.21 25.36
N PRO A 208 -10.41 13.34 25.85
CA PRO A 208 -9.95 14.57 26.48
C PRO A 208 -10.18 15.80 25.58
N PRO A 209 -10.54 16.96 26.15
CA PRO A 209 -10.85 18.17 25.38
C PRO A 209 -9.65 18.72 24.60
N ASP A 210 -8.43 18.40 25.04
CA ASP A 210 -7.15 18.77 24.42
C ASP A 210 -6.61 17.71 23.44
N PHE A 211 -7.34 16.60 23.22
CA PHE A 211 -6.91 15.56 22.30
C PHE A 211 -6.95 16.02 20.84
N ASN A 212 -5.78 16.10 20.21
CA ASN A 212 -5.63 16.55 18.82
C ASN A 212 -5.85 15.41 17.81
N ALA A 213 -7.12 15.03 17.59
CA ALA A 213 -7.48 13.98 16.62
C ALA A 213 -7.02 14.29 15.18
N TRP A 214 -7.13 15.55 14.76
CA TRP A 214 -6.70 16.00 13.43
C TRP A 214 -5.19 15.89 13.23
N GLY A 215 -4.40 16.34 14.21
CA GLY A 215 -2.95 16.23 14.17
C GLY A 215 -2.46 14.78 14.14
N CYS A 216 -3.10 13.88 14.91
CA CYS A 216 -2.79 12.44 14.86
C CYS A 216 -3.06 11.86 13.47
N MET A 217 -4.23 12.18 12.89
CA MET A 217 -4.61 11.74 11.56
C MET A 217 -3.63 12.23 10.48
N GLU A 218 -3.27 13.51 10.52
CA GLU A 218 -2.31 14.10 9.59
C GLU A 218 -0.94 13.44 9.68
N THR A 219 -0.45 13.21 10.89
CA THR A 219 0.86 12.57 11.14
C THR A 219 0.88 11.18 10.53
N CYS A 220 -0.09 10.32 10.87
CA CYS A 220 -0.17 8.98 10.31
C CYS A 220 -0.30 8.97 8.78
N PHE A 221 -1.07 9.91 8.20
CA PHE A 221 -1.19 10.01 6.75
C PHE A 221 0.13 10.43 6.08
N LYS A 222 0.85 11.40 6.66
CA LYS A 222 2.15 11.87 6.17
C LYS A 222 3.22 10.77 6.27
N ASP A 223 3.23 10.00 7.35
CA ASP A 223 4.14 8.87 7.54
C ASP A 223 3.89 7.79 6.47
N TRP A 224 2.62 7.43 6.27
CA TRP A 224 2.25 6.51 5.19
C TRP A 224 2.65 7.04 3.80
N LEU A 225 2.40 8.32 3.52
CA LEU A 225 2.70 8.91 2.22
C LEU A 225 4.21 8.94 1.94
N THR A 226 5.01 9.17 2.98
CA THR A 226 6.47 9.12 2.92
C THR A 226 6.96 7.74 2.55
N VAL A 227 6.52 6.69 3.27
CA VAL A 227 6.89 5.29 3.00
C VAL A 227 6.47 4.86 1.60
N ARG A 228 5.33 5.35 1.10
CA ARG A 228 4.84 5.06 -0.25
C ARG A 228 5.71 5.63 -1.38
N GLY A 229 6.57 6.61 -1.10
CA GLY A 229 7.33 7.35 -2.11
C GLY A 229 6.60 8.57 -2.69
N GLY A 230 5.68 9.17 -1.91
CA GLY A 230 4.99 10.42 -2.24
C GLY A 230 3.73 10.27 -3.11
N THR A 231 3.41 11.32 -3.87
CA THR A 231 2.19 11.41 -4.71
C THR A 231 2.27 10.56 -5.98
N ASN A 232 3.48 10.16 -6.40
CA ASN A 232 3.68 9.21 -7.49
C ASN A 232 3.27 7.79 -7.02
N SER A 233 2.84 6.92 -7.95
CA SER A 233 2.44 5.55 -7.59
C SER A 233 3.69 4.73 -7.23
N SER A 234 3.71 4.02 -6.08
CA SER A 234 4.81 3.09 -5.72
C SER A 234 5.12 2.11 -6.87
N GLU A 235 4.08 1.67 -7.57
CA GLU A 235 4.19 0.82 -8.76
C GLU A 235 4.95 1.46 -9.94
N ASP A 236 4.89 2.79 -10.12
CA ASP A 236 5.67 3.48 -11.16
C ASP A 236 7.16 3.50 -10.76
N ALA A 237 7.46 3.77 -9.49
CA ALA A 237 8.83 3.70 -8.98
C ALA A 237 9.40 2.27 -9.09
N ALA A 238 8.61 1.26 -8.74
CA ALA A 238 9.00 -0.15 -8.83
C ALA A 238 9.30 -0.59 -10.27
N ILE A 239 8.61 -0.05 -11.27
CA ILE A 239 8.93 -0.29 -12.68
C ILE A 239 10.33 0.23 -13.02
N LEU A 240 10.69 1.44 -12.59
CA LEU A 240 12.02 2.00 -12.84
C LEU A 240 13.11 1.15 -12.18
N VAL A 241 12.90 0.76 -10.92
CA VAL A 241 13.82 -0.14 -10.20
C VAL A 241 13.97 -1.48 -10.93
N ALA A 242 12.87 -2.09 -11.37
CA ALA A 242 12.91 -3.37 -12.08
C ALA A 242 13.69 -3.29 -13.41
N VAL A 243 13.48 -2.23 -14.20
CA VAL A 243 14.18 -2.03 -15.47
C VAL A 243 15.67 -1.79 -15.24
N ARG A 244 16.05 -0.96 -14.24
CA ARG A 244 17.45 -0.73 -13.87
C ARG A 244 18.13 -2.02 -13.42
N LEU A 245 17.52 -2.75 -12.48
CA LEU A 245 18.06 -4.01 -11.98
C LEU A 245 18.30 -5.03 -13.11
N PHE A 246 17.35 -5.14 -14.04
CA PHE A 246 17.50 -6.05 -15.20
C PHE A 246 18.72 -5.65 -16.05
N ILE A 247 18.90 -4.36 -16.32
CA ILE A 247 20.03 -3.85 -17.09
C ILE A 247 21.36 -4.02 -16.33
N GLU A 248 21.40 -3.80 -15.02
CA GLU A 248 22.60 -4.02 -14.20
C GLU A 248 23.02 -5.51 -14.20
N GLN A 249 22.05 -6.42 -14.07
CA GLN A 249 22.32 -7.86 -14.03
C GLN A 249 22.66 -8.46 -15.40
N HIS A 250 22.10 -7.92 -16.48
CA HIS A 250 22.12 -8.57 -17.80
C HIS A 250 22.64 -7.69 -18.93
N GLY A 251 22.91 -6.42 -18.69
CA GLY A 251 23.30 -5.42 -19.69
C GLY A 251 24.58 -5.76 -20.46
N ALA A 252 25.48 -6.54 -19.84
CA ALA A 252 26.72 -6.99 -20.47
C ALA A 252 26.60 -8.35 -21.18
N SER A 253 25.68 -9.22 -20.76
CA SER A 253 25.65 -10.63 -21.18
C SER A 253 24.50 -10.97 -22.12
N ARG A 254 23.33 -10.30 -21.98
CA ARG A 254 22.12 -10.60 -22.76
C ARG A 254 21.78 -9.55 -23.82
N PHE A 255 22.63 -8.54 -23.96
CA PHE A 255 22.55 -7.54 -25.03
C PHE A 255 23.74 -7.68 -25.96
N GLN A 256 23.47 -7.96 -27.23
CA GLN A 256 24.53 -8.05 -28.22
C GLN A 256 25.04 -6.66 -28.55
N ASP A 257 26.35 -6.48 -28.46
CA ASP A 257 27.02 -5.24 -28.79
C ASP A 257 27.03 -5.02 -30.31
N LEU A 258 26.41 -3.94 -30.77
CA LEU A 258 26.39 -3.59 -32.20
C LEU A 258 27.72 -3.01 -32.67
N ASP A 259 28.49 -2.43 -31.76
CA ASP A 259 29.80 -1.84 -32.06
C ASP A 259 30.89 -2.93 -32.10
N LYS A 260 30.63 -4.11 -31.49
CA LYS A 260 31.54 -5.27 -31.41
C LYS A 260 30.85 -6.55 -31.89
N SER A 261 30.64 -6.64 -33.22
CA SER A 261 29.82 -7.66 -33.90
C SER A 261 30.22 -9.15 -33.76
N THR A 262 31.31 -9.51 -33.07
CA THR A 262 31.82 -10.89 -32.98
C THR A 262 31.39 -11.67 -31.74
N ASP A 263 30.69 -11.06 -30.78
CA ASP A 263 30.33 -11.73 -29.52
C ASP A 263 29.07 -12.60 -29.63
N THR A 264 29.20 -13.86 -29.21
CA THR A 264 28.04 -14.73 -28.95
C THR A 264 27.26 -14.21 -27.75
N CYS A 265 25.95 -14.02 -27.92
CA CYS A 265 25.05 -13.50 -26.88
C CYS A 265 23.98 -14.55 -26.52
N PRO A 266 24.23 -15.42 -25.53
CA PRO A 266 23.25 -16.41 -25.09
C PRO A 266 22.01 -15.74 -24.49
N ASN A 267 20.83 -16.34 -24.71
CA ASN A 267 19.54 -15.84 -24.19
C ASN A 267 19.30 -14.34 -24.48
N ARG A 268 19.73 -13.89 -25.67
CA ARG A 268 19.69 -12.48 -26.09
C ARG A 268 18.29 -11.88 -25.97
N VAL A 269 18.19 -10.74 -25.30
CA VAL A 269 16.96 -9.96 -25.12
C VAL A 269 16.93 -8.69 -25.95
N GLY A 270 18.07 -8.33 -26.54
CA GLY A 270 18.20 -7.11 -27.32
C GLY A 270 19.63 -6.85 -27.78
N PHE A 271 19.85 -5.60 -28.15
CA PHE A 271 21.13 -5.09 -28.60
C PHE A 271 21.54 -3.90 -27.73
N ARG A 272 22.82 -3.59 -27.68
CA ARG A 272 23.31 -2.34 -27.11
C ARG A 272 24.20 -1.62 -28.11
N ARG A 273 24.23 -0.30 -28.02
CA ARG A 273 25.19 0.56 -28.72
C ARG A 273 25.57 1.73 -27.84
N THR A 274 26.76 2.26 -28.02
CA THR A 274 27.18 3.47 -27.30
C THR A 274 27.10 4.66 -28.25
N HIS A 275 26.35 5.69 -27.88
CA HIS A 275 26.22 6.92 -28.67
C HIS A 275 26.38 8.15 -27.77
N ASN A 276 27.35 9.01 -28.08
CA ASN A 276 27.69 10.20 -27.28
C ASN A 276 27.93 9.87 -25.79
N SER A 277 28.73 8.83 -25.51
CA SER A 277 29.02 8.33 -24.15
C SER A 277 27.83 7.77 -23.37
N ILE A 278 26.62 7.72 -23.97
CA ILE A 278 25.44 7.12 -23.37
C ILE A 278 25.24 5.73 -23.97
N THR A 279 25.04 4.73 -23.10
CA THR A 279 24.71 3.37 -23.53
C THR A 279 23.21 3.25 -23.78
N GLU A 280 22.84 2.93 -25.03
CA GLU A 280 21.45 2.65 -25.40
C GLU A 280 21.21 1.13 -25.39
N TYR A 281 20.17 0.70 -24.67
CA TYR A 281 19.70 -0.68 -24.64
C TYR A 281 18.47 -0.82 -25.54
N LEU A 282 18.62 -1.50 -26.67
CA LEU A 282 17.56 -1.77 -27.64
C LEU A 282 16.91 -3.12 -27.34
N ILE A 283 15.85 -3.10 -26.53
CA ILE A 283 15.17 -4.28 -26.01
C ILE A 283 14.09 -4.75 -27.01
N LEU A 284 14.07 -6.05 -27.32
CA LEU A 284 13.05 -6.65 -28.16
C LEU A 284 11.67 -6.65 -27.46
N PRO A 285 10.55 -6.49 -28.18
CA PRO A 285 9.25 -6.26 -27.56
C PRO A 285 8.77 -7.40 -26.66
N GLU A 286 9.03 -8.65 -27.06
CA GLU A 286 8.58 -9.81 -26.31
C GLU A 286 9.41 -10.00 -25.03
N SER A 287 10.73 -9.88 -25.11
CA SER A 287 11.62 -9.88 -23.94
C SER A 287 11.30 -8.73 -22.98
N PHE A 288 10.99 -7.54 -23.52
CA PHE A 288 10.56 -6.42 -22.70
C PHE A 288 9.32 -6.80 -21.87
N ARG A 289 8.28 -7.35 -22.50
CA ARG A 289 7.01 -7.71 -21.87
C ARG A 289 7.14 -8.87 -20.87
N VAL A 290 7.85 -9.93 -21.23
CA VAL A 290 7.87 -11.20 -20.48
C VAL A 290 8.95 -11.23 -19.41
N GLU A 291 10.05 -10.50 -19.63
CA GLU A 291 11.23 -10.55 -18.75
C GLU A 291 11.48 -9.21 -18.05
N VAL A 292 11.68 -8.14 -18.82
CA VAL A 292 12.14 -6.84 -18.28
C VAL A 292 11.08 -6.20 -17.39
N VAL A 293 9.83 -6.17 -17.85
CA VAL A 293 8.71 -5.61 -17.08
C VAL A 293 7.75 -6.69 -16.59
N LYS A 294 8.28 -7.89 -16.31
CA LYS A 294 7.49 -9.04 -15.86
C LYS A 294 6.61 -8.69 -14.66
N GLY A 295 5.31 -8.93 -14.81
CA GLY A 295 4.31 -8.63 -13.79
C GLY A 295 3.79 -7.19 -13.79
N TYR A 296 4.21 -6.34 -14.73
CA TYR A 296 3.66 -5.00 -14.95
C TYR A 296 2.97 -4.92 -16.32
N SER A 297 2.04 -3.96 -16.46
CA SER A 297 1.45 -3.65 -17.77
C SER A 297 2.49 -2.97 -18.67
N GLU A 298 2.70 -3.51 -19.88
CA GLU A 298 3.57 -2.91 -20.93
C GLU A 298 3.24 -1.44 -21.17
N ALA A 299 1.95 -1.11 -21.34
CA ALA A 299 1.49 0.25 -21.58
C ALA A 299 1.82 1.21 -20.41
N ARG A 300 1.75 0.72 -19.17
CA ARG A 300 2.12 1.50 -18.00
C ARG A 300 3.63 1.68 -17.92
N ALA A 301 4.40 0.61 -18.09
CA ALA A 301 5.85 0.67 -18.00
C ALA A 301 6.46 1.63 -19.03
N VAL A 302 5.96 1.57 -20.27
CA VAL A 302 6.34 2.51 -21.33
C VAL A 302 6.03 3.97 -20.95
N ARG A 303 4.85 4.23 -20.38
CA ARG A 303 4.46 5.58 -19.94
C ARG A 303 5.38 6.09 -18.83
N VAL A 304 5.71 5.23 -17.87
CA VAL A 304 6.57 5.53 -16.73
C VAL A 304 8.00 5.83 -17.20
N LEU A 305 8.59 4.95 -18.02
CA LEU A 305 9.92 5.15 -18.57
C LEU A 305 9.99 6.42 -19.42
N ARG A 306 8.95 6.73 -20.20
CA ARG A 306 8.88 7.98 -20.96
C ARG A 306 8.80 9.22 -20.06
N LYS A 307 8.00 9.16 -18.98
CA LYS A 307 7.89 10.27 -18.00
C LYS A 307 9.22 10.50 -17.27
N ALA A 308 9.95 9.43 -16.98
CA ALA A 308 11.26 9.48 -16.33
C ALA A 308 12.41 9.85 -17.29
N GLY A 309 12.15 9.95 -18.60
CA GLY A 309 13.19 10.21 -19.61
C GLY A 309 14.05 9.00 -19.97
N TRP A 310 13.72 7.80 -19.49
CA TRP A 310 14.49 6.58 -19.73
C TRP A 310 14.19 5.94 -21.09
N LEU A 311 13.03 6.24 -21.70
CA LEU A 311 12.64 5.69 -23.00
C LEU A 311 12.85 6.70 -24.12
N ARG A 312 13.74 6.40 -25.07
CA ARG A 312 13.88 7.15 -26.31
C ARG A 312 12.83 6.71 -27.32
N THR A 313 12.01 7.67 -27.75
CA THR A 313 10.96 7.47 -28.75
C THR A 313 11.27 8.27 -30.01
N PRO A 314 11.09 7.71 -31.22
CA PRO A 314 11.37 8.40 -32.47
C PRO A 314 10.40 9.57 -32.73
N ASP A 315 9.17 9.51 -32.20
CA ASP A 315 8.21 10.61 -32.22
C ASP A 315 7.30 10.56 -30.96
N ARG A 316 6.46 11.59 -30.75
CA ARG A 316 5.57 11.66 -29.57
C ARG A 316 4.50 10.56 -29.50
N ASN A 317 4.15 9.94 -30.64
CA ASN A 317 3.06 8.97 -30.78
C ASN A 317 3.54 7.51 -30.90
N ARG A 318 4.84 7.28 -31.12
CA ARG A 318 5.44 5.97 -31.33
C ARG A 318 6.26 5.56 -30.12
N LEU A 319 5.82 4.48 -29.50
CA LEU A 319 6.42 3.93 -28.27
C LEU A 319 7.61 3.00 -28.55
N LYS A 320 7.79 2.58 -29.80
CA LYS A 320 8.85 1.67 -30.26
C LYS A 320 9.59 2.34 -31.41
N ALA A 321 10.91 2.24 -31.42
CA ALA A 321 11.75 2.61 -32.56
C ALA A 321 11.82 1.44 -33.54
N GLN A 322 11.97 1.73 -34.83
CA GLN A 322 12.19 0.71 -35.85
C GLN A 322 13.63 0.80 -36.32
N GLU A 323 14.41 -0.23 -36.01
CA GLU A 323 15.86 -0.26 -36.22
C GLU A 323 16.22 -1.46 -37.10
N ARG A 324 17.36 -1.39 -37.80
CA ARG A 324 17.86 -2.49 -38.63
C ARG A 324 19.02 -3.17 -37.92
N PHE A 325 18.88 -4.45 -37.61
CA PHE A 325 19.90 -5.24 -36.92
C PHE A 325 20.52 -6.30 -37.83
N PRO A 326 21.82 -6.61 -37.65
CA PRO A 326 22.45 -7.75 -38.30
C PRO A 326 21.70 -9.04 -37.99
N GLY A 327 21.43 -9.86 -39.02
CA GLY A 327 20.75 -11.15 -38.88
C GLY A 327 19.23 -11.13 -38.63
N LEU A 328 18.66 -10.01 -38.17
CA LEU A 328 17.21 -9.89 -37.90
C LEU A 328 16.48 -8.93 -38.84
N GLY A 329 17.21 -8.14 -39.64
CA GLY A 329 16.59 -7.16 -40.52
C GLY A 329 15.95 -6.01 -39.75
N ARG A 330 14.79 -5.50 -40.23
CA ARG A 330 14.10 -4.38 -39.57
C ARG A 330 13.16 -4.89 -38.48
N VAL A 331 13.41 -4.48 -37.23
CA VAL A 331 12.63 -4.90 -36.06
C VAL A 331 12.24 -3.69 -35.21
N ARG A 332 11.08 -3.76 -34.55
CA ARG A 332 10.66 -2.74 -33.58
C ARG A 332 11.27 -3.04 -32.21
N VAL A 333 11.80 -2.04 -31.53
CA VAL A 333 12.47 -2.16 -30.24
C VAL A 333 12.11 -1.02 -29.29
N TYR A 334 12.29 -1.26 -28.00
CA TYR A 334 12.33 -0.21 -26.99
C TYR A 334 13.77 0.25 -26.81
N ILE A 335 14.03 1.55 -26.91
CA ILE A 335 15.36 2.11 -26.67
C ILE A 335 15.36 2.70 -25.26
N VAL A 336 16.05 2.04 -24.34
CA VAL A 336 16.16 2.45 -22.94
C VAL A 336 17.56 3.03 -22.68
N CYS A 337 17.61 4.19 -22.03
CA CYS A 337 18.83 4.82 -21.54
C CYS A 337 18.67 5.01 -20.03
N LEU A 338 19.59 4.45 -19.24
CA LEU A 338 19.63 4.78 -17.81
C LEU A 338 20.20 6.18 -17.64
N PRO A 339 19.74 6.97 -16.66
CA PRO A 339 20.39 8.22 -16.31
C PRO A 339 21.79 7.90 -15.76
N ASP A 340 22.80 8.67 -16.17
CA ASP A 340 24.14 8.57 -15.59
C ASP A 340 24.03 8.83 -14.07
N ASP A 341 24.66 8.02 -13.24
CA ASP A 341 24.65 8.17 -11.77
C ASP A 341 25.40 9.44 -11.29
N THR A 342 25.68 10.41 -12.18
CA THR A 342 26.46 11.63 -11.89
C THR A 342 25.67 12.77 -11.24
N ASP A 343 24.42 12.55 -10.81
CA ASP A 343 23.71 13.49 -9.93
C ASP A 343 24.14 13.33 -8.44
N GLU A 344 25.43 13.08 -8.19
CA GLU A 344 26.02 13.44 -6.89
C GLU A 344 26.04 14.97 -6.80
N LYS A 345 25.04 15.55 -6.10
CA LYS A 345 25.27 16.84 -5.46
C LYS A 345 26.56 16.68 -4.64
N PRO A 346 27.60 17.53 -4.85
CA PRO A 346 28.80 17.43 -4.05
C PRO A 346 28.41 17.55 -2.58
N ALA A 347 28.87 16.59 -1.77
CA ALA A 347 28.71 16.63 -0.33
C ALA A 347 29.18 17.99 0.19
N PRO A 348 28.43 18.65 1.10
CA PRO A 348 28.92 19.87 1.70
C PRO A 348 30.26 19.58 2.37
N THR A 349 31.29 20.30 1.95
CA THR A 349 32.61 20.30 2.59
C THR A 349 32.42 20.59 4.08
N LEU A 350 32.85 19.66 4.92
CA LEU A 350 32.97 19.87 6.36
C LEU A 350 33.90 21.07 6.59
N PRO A 351 33.51 22.06 7.40
CA PRO A 351 34.41 23.13 7.80
C PRO A 351 35.54 22.55 8.68
N ASP A 352 36.76 23.05 8.46
CA ASP A 352 37.96 22.75 9.25
C ASP A 352 37.81 23.05 10.75
#